data_AF-A0A7W1IRM2-F1
#
_entry.id   AF-A0A7W1IRM2-F1
#
_cell.length_a   1.000
_cell.length_b   1.000
_cell.length_c   1.000
_cell.angle_alpha   90.00
_cell.angle_beta   90.00
_cell.angle_gamma   90.00
#
_symmetry.space_group_name_H-M   'P 1'
#
loop_
_entity.id
_entity.type
_entity.pdbx_description
1 polymer ?
#
loop_
_entity_poly.entity_id
_entity_poly.type
_entity_poly.pdbx_seq_one_letter_code
_entity_poly.pdbx_strand_id
1 'polypeptide(L)'
;MSTTPLRPPPPDARPLSTRVLYANQLVIDQRWDFRLCDPFWRLYFNRDAGSWIADGQRRWPLTPYRAVLIPAWCDVRGRCQAPARHFYLHFATPGLSDDWIRRACPDPLALPDDPLLREMLDRLAAEVTPTYPATRPGGRWVLPDRPAQVSEGGSRWLLRSQAAAAWALALG
;
A
#
# COMPACT_ATOMS: atom_id res chain seq x y z
N MET A 1 -0.95 18.30 -12.91
CA MET A 1 -1.15 16.84 -12.78
C MET A 1 -2.63 16.62 -12.57
N SER A 2 -3.30 15.96 -13.51
CA SER A 2 -4.75 15.76 -13.47
C SER A 2 -5.05 14.56 -12.57
N THR A 3 -5.63 14.80 -11.40
CA THR A 3 -6.24 13.75 -10.57
C THR A 3 -7.53 13.32 -11.26
N THR A 4 -7.49 12.19 -11.97
CA THR A 4 -8.74 11.56 -12.44
C THR A 4 -9.45 11.04 -11.20
N PRO A 5 -10.63 11.59 -10.83
CA PRO A 5 -11.35 11.11 -9.66
C PRO A 5 -11.81 9.67 -9.91
N LEU A 6 -11.79 8.85 -8.85
CA LEU A 6 -12.41 7.52 -8.87
C LEU A 6 -13.86 7.60 -9.37
N ARG A 7 -14.22 6.73 -10.33
CA ARG A 7 -15.63 6.61 -10.77
C ARG A 7 -16.50 6.19 -9.58
N PRO A 8 -17.78 6.60 -9.52
CA PRO A 8 -18.67 6.19 -8.46
C PRO A 8 -18.92 4.66 -8.49
N PRO A 9 -19.08 4.01 -7.33
CA PRO A 9 -19.42 2.60 -7.24
C PRO A 9 -20.82 2.34 -7.84
N PRO A 10 -21.13 1.11 -8.26
CA PRO A 10 -22.45 0.76 -8.78
C PRO A 10 -23.53 0.98 -7.69
N PRO A 11 -24.79 1.27 -8.08
CA PRO A 11 -25.85 1.72 -7.17
C PRO A 11 -26.28 0.67 -6.13
N ASP A 12 -25.92 -0.60 -6.33
CA ASP A 12 -26.13 -1.73 -5.43
C ASP A 12 -24.93 -2.03 -4.53
N ALA A 13 -23.87 -1.23 -4.60
CA ALA A 13 -22.71 -1.37 -3.73
C ALA A 13 -23.12 -1.19 -2.26
N ARG A 14 -22.82 -2.20 -1.44
CA ARG A 14 -22.87 -2.07 0.02
C ARG A 14 -21.99 -0.90 0.46
N PRO A 15 -22.22 -0.33 1.67
CA PRO A 15 -21.33 0.68 2.22
C PRO A 15 -19.88 0.22 2.09
N LEU A 16 -19.04 1.09 1.53
CA LEU A 16 -17.66 0.74 1.23
C LEU A 16 -16.97 0.33 2.53
N SER A 17 -16.59 -0.94 2.59
CA SER A 17 -15.89 -1.52 3.73
C SER A 17 -14.46 -1.85 3.31
N THR A 18 -13.51 -1.66 4.22
CA THR A 18 -12.13 -2.04 4.01
C THR A 18 -11.75 -3.13 4.99
N ARG A 19 -11.19 -4.23 4.50
CA ARG A 19 -10.66 -5.32 5.31
C ARG A 19 -9.17 -5.45 5.09
N VAL A 20 -8.37 -4.99 6.05
CA VAL A 20 -6.92 -5.20 6.06
C VAL A 20 -6.63 -6.69 6.11
N LEU A 21 -5.84 -7.16 5.15
CA LEU A 21 -5.38 -8.54 5.01
C LEU A 21 -3.99 -8.69 5.62
N TYR A 22 -3.15 -7.67 5.46
CA TYR A 22 -1.77 -7.68 5.91
C TYR A 22 -1.28 -6.25 6.09
N ALA A 23 -0.42 -6.01 7.06
CA ALA A 23 0.22 -4.72 7.24
C ALA A 23 1.55 -4.89 7.97
N ASN A 24 2.59 -4.20 7.50
CA ASN A 24 3.94 -4.34 8.04
C ASN A 24 4.82 -3.13 7.65
N GLN A 25 6.01 -3.04 8.25
CA GLN A 25 7.07 -2.15 7.86
C GLN A 25 8.34 -2.95 7.59
N LEU A 26 9.00 -2.66 6.47
CA LEU A 26 10.27 -3.27 6.12
C LEU A 26 11.21 -2.24 5.50
N VAL A 27 12.51 -2.53 5.51
CA VAL A 27 13.49 -1.74 4.75
C VAL A 27 13.69 -2.39 3.39
N ILE A 28 13.11 -1.80 2.33
CA ILE A 28 13.32 -2.22 0.94
C ILE A 28 14.66 -1.70 0.44
N ASP A 29 15.25 -2.38 -0.53
CA ASP A 29 16.40 -1.92 -1.29
C ASP A 29 16.28 -2.42 -2.74
N GLN A 30 17.37 -2.36 -3.52
CA GLN A 30 17.49 -2.82 -4.91
C GLN A 30 16.86 -4.18 -5.21
N ARG A 31 16.74 -5.05 -4.20
CA ARG A 31 16.16 -6.40 -4.31
C ARG A 31 14.63 -6.38 -4.31
N TRP A 32 14.01 -5.26 -3.95
CA TRP A 32 12.57 -5.07 -4.05
C TRP A 32 12.17 -4.90 -5.51
N ASP A 33 11.81 -6.03 -6.11
CA ASP A 33 11.47 -6.14 -7.51
C ASP A 33 10.25 -7.04 -7.75
N PHE A 34 9.06 -6.57 -7.34
CA PHE A 34 7.84 -7.36 -7.28
C PHE A 34 6.78 -6.88 -8.27
N ARG A 35 6.17 -7.83 -8.99
CA ARG A 35 4.93 -7.58 -9.72
C ARG A 35 3.79 -7.46 -8.70
N LEU A 36 2.93 -6.45 -8.86
CA LEU A 36 1.92 -6.05 -7.86
C LEU A 36 0.48 -6.28 -8.36
N CYS A 37 0.24 -7.38 -9.09
CA CYS A 37 -1.02 -7.70 -9.77
C CYS A 37 -1.91 -8.68 -8.98
N ASP A 38 -1.95 -8.55 -7.66
CA ASP A 38 -2.70 -9.44 -6.78
C ASP A 38 -4.15 -8.95 -6.53
N PRO A 39 -5.08 -9.83 -6.09
CA PRO A 39 -6.50 -9.51 -5.83
C PRO A 39 -6.74 -8.67 -4.56
N PHE A 40 -5.87 -7.70 -4.27
CA PHE A 40 -6.02 -6.79 -3.13
C PHE A 40 -5.36 -5.44 -3.40
N TRP A 41 -5.89 -4.42 -2.75
CA TRP A 41 -5.35 -3.07 -2.75
C TRP A 41 -4.08 -2.98 -1.93
N ARG A 42 -3.20 -2.06 -2.30
CA ARG A 42 -1.99 -1.74 -1.52
C ARG A 42 -1.95 -0.25 -1.21
N LEU A 43 -1.70 0.09 0.05
CA LEU A 43 -1.37 1.45 0.45
C LEU A 43 0.09 1.48 0.86
N TYR A 44 0.91 2.22 0.13
CA TYR A 44 2.35 2.36 0.37
C TYR A 44 2.67 3.73 0.94
N PHE A 45 3.49 3.74 1.99
CA PHE A 45 3.91 4.93 2.69
C PHE A 45 5.38 4.81 3.07
N ASN A 46 6.21 5.61 2.42
CA ASN A 46 7.66 5.55 2.60
C ASN A 46 8.16 6.73 3.43
N ARG A 47 9.17 6.51 4.26
CA ARG A 47 9.87 7.59 4.96
C ARG A 47 11.13 8.06 4.26
N ASP A 48 11.62 7.26 3.32
CA ASP A 48 12.84 7.54 2.55
C ASP A 48 12.56 7.48 1.06
N ALA A 49 13.33 8.25 0.29
CA ALA A 49 13.22 8.29 -1.15
C ALA A 49 13.92 7.07 -1.77
N GLY A 50 13.74 6.89 -3.09
CA GLY A 50 14.49 5.91 -3.86
C GLY A 50 13.69 4.68 -4.27
N SER A 51 12.39 4.64 -4.07
CA SER A 51 11.53 3.60 -4.66
C SER A 51 10.39 4.18 -5.46
N TRP A 52 9.85 3.35 -6.34
CA TRP A 52 8.79 3.73 -7.26
C TRP A 52 7.99 2.52 -7.71
N ILE A 53 6.80 2.79 -8.21
CA ILE A 53 6.00 1.85 -8.98
C ILE A 53 6.17 2.21 -10.45
N ALA A 54 6.20 1.22 -11.34
CA ALA A 54 6.23 1.47 -12.77
C ALA A 54 5.36 0.48 -13.54
N ASP A 55 4.74 0.97 -14.60
CA ASP A 55 4.41 0.15 -15.76
C ASP A 55 5.50 0.38 -16.82
N GLY A 56 5.49 -0.35 -17.93
CA GLY A 56 6.53 -0.21 -18.97
C GLY A 56 6.65 1.19 -19.59
N GLN A 57 5.76 2.13 -19.26
CA GLN A 57 5.66 3.48 -19.84
C GLN A 57 5.74 4.60 -18.78
N ARG A 58 5.26 4.35 -17.57
CA ARG A 58 5.03 5.35 -16.51
C ARG A 58 5.72 4.94 -15.22
N ARG A 59 6.09 5.95 -14.43
CA ARG A 59 6.72 5.80 -13.12
C ARG A 59 5.99 6.67 -12.11
N TRP A 60 5.53 6.05 -11.03
CA TRP A 60 4.97 6.71 -9.85
C TRP A 60 5.98 6.67 -8.71
N PRO A 61 6.63 7.80 -8.36
CA PRO A 61 7.59 7.81 -7.27
C PRO A 61 6.90 7.59 -5.92
N LEU A 62 7.46 6.72 -5.08
CA LEU A 62 7.08 6.61 -3.68
C LEU A 62 7.81 7.71 -2.91
N THR A 63 7.25 8.92 -3.01
CA THR A 63 7.82 10.12 -2.40
C THR A 63 7.75 10.01 -0.87
N PRO A 64 8.80 10.43 -0.13
CA PRO A 64 8.77 10.43 1.33
C PRO A 64 7.53 11.11 1.90
N TYR A 65 6.90 10.46 2.87
CA TYR A 65 5.71 10.92 3.59
C TYR A 65 4.50 11.19 2.71
N ARG A 66 4.46 10.59 1.50
CA ARG A 66 3.32 10.62 0.59
C ARG A 66 2.81 9.20 0.37
N ALA A 67 1.51 9.05 0.51
CA ALA A 67 0.86 7.77 0.32
C ALA A 67 0.61 7.52 -1.17
N VAL A 68 0.84 6.28 -1.61
CA VAL A 68 0.46 5.81 -2.94
C VAL A 68 -0.49 4.64 -2.77
N LEU A 69 -1.67 4.75 -3.39
CA LEU A 69 -2.67 3.71 -3.43
C LEU A 69 -2.55 2.93 -4.75
N ILE A 70 -2.37 1.63 -4.67
CA ILE A 70 -2.27 0.74 -5.83
C ILE A 70 -3.53 -0.13 -5.85
N PRO A 71 -4.35 -0.04 -6.91
CA PRO A 71 -5.54 -0.85 -7.06
C PRO A 71 -5.25 -2.36 -7.12
N ALA A 72 -6.22 -3.16 -6.68
CA ALA A 72 -6.19 -4.59 -6.95
C ALA A 72 -6.11 -4.84 -8.46
N TRP A 73 -5.40 -5.90 -8.87
CA TRP A 73 -5.21 -6.29 -10.28
C TRP A 73 -4.43 -5.30 -11.15
N CYS A 74 -3.86 -4.25 -10.57
CA CYS A 74 -3.02 -3.30 -11.29
C CYS A 74 -1.70 -3.99 -11.72
N ASP A 75 -1.44 -4.08 -13.02
CA ASP A 75 -0.25 -4.76 -13.55
C ASP A 75 0.97 -3.84 -13.58
N VAL A 76 1.52 -3.60 -12.40
CA VAL A 76 2.69 -2.73 -12.19
C VAL A 76 3.77 -3.45 -11.41
N ARG A 77 4.98 -2.89 -11.42
CA ARG A 77 6.15 -3.44 -10.73
C ARG A 77 6.72 -2.43 -9.73
N GLY A 78 6.93 -2.88 -8.50
CA GLY A 78 7.67 -2.14 -7.49
C GLY A 78 9.17 -2.23 -7.74
N ARG A 79 9.89 -1.12 -7.60
CA ARG A 79 11.33 -1.00 -7.80
C ARG A 79 11.93 -0.07 -6.75
N CYS A 80 13.18 -0.31 -6.41
CA CYS A 80 13.91 0.50 -5.45
C CYS A 80 15.37 0.64 -5.87
N GLN A 81 16.00 1.78 -5.56
CA GLN A 81 17.40 2.11 -5.86
C GLN A 81 18.24 2.40 -4.62
N ALA A 82 17.64 2.51 -3.44
CA ALA A 82 18.35 2.83 -2.21
C ALA A 82 17.55 2.28 -1.03
N PRO A 83 18.20 1.88 0.08
CA PRO A 83 17.48 1.46 1.28
C PRO A 83 16.39 2.47 1.67
N ALA A 84 15.15 2.01 1.83
CA ALA A 84 14.03 2.85 2.21
C ALA A 84 13.09 2.16 3.20
N ARG A 85 12.70 2.86 4.26
CA ARG A 85 11.68 2.43 5.21
C ARG A 85 10.32 2.49 4.53
N HIS A 86 9.74 1.31 4.33
CA HIS A 86 8.52 1.08 3.57
C HIS A 86 7.45 0.50 4.50
N PHE A 87 6.50 1.33 4.88
CA PHE A 87 5.28 0.89 5.54
C PHE A 87 4.22 0.60 4.48
N TYR A 88 3.51 -0.51 4.65
CA TYR A 88 2.49 -0.91 3.69
C TYR A 88 1.31 -1.62 4.34
N LEU A 89 0.14 -1.39 3.75
CA LEU A 89 -1.10 -2.13 4.00
C LEU A 89 -1.51 -2.88 2.74
N HIS A 90 -1.93 -4.13 2.89
CA HIS A 90 -2.70 -4.88 1.90
C HIS A 90 -4.12 -5.03 2.42
N PHE A 91 -5.13 -4.71 1.59
CA PHE A 91 -6.51 -4.75 2.04
C PHE A 91 -7.48 -5.08 0.89
N ALA A 92 -8.64 -5.64 1.26
CA ALA A 92 -9.74 -5.89 0.35
C ALA A 92 -10.85 -4.85 0.54
N THR A 93 -11.69 -4.69 -0.49
CA THR A 93 -12.89 -3.86 -0.47
C THR A 93 -14.15 -4.73 -0.68
N PRO A 94 -14.61 -5.48 0.33
CA PRO A 94 -15.82 -6.28 0.19
C PRO A 94 -17.01 -5.43 -0.27
N GLY A 95 -17.69 -5.90 -1.31
CA GLY A 95 -18.81 -5.19 -1.93
C GLY A 95 -18.48 -4.52 -3.27
N LEU A 96 -17.20 -4.39 -3.64
CA LEU A 96 -16.79 -4.01 -4.99
C LEU A 96 -16.38 -5.25 -5.79
N SER A 97 -16.88 -5.39 -7.02
CA SER A 97 -16.49 -6.49 -7.90
C SER A 97 -15.12 -6.23 -8.54
N ASP A 98 -14.37 -7.30 -8.80
CA ASP A 98 -13.06 -7.22 -9.47
C ASP A 98 -13.15 -6.51 -10.83
N ASP A 99 -14.21 -6.80 -11.58
CA ASP A 99 -14.53 -6.17 -12.86
C ASP A 99 -14.70 -4.66 -12.75
N TRP A 100 -15.36 -4.19 -11.69
CA TRP A 100 -15.51 -2.77 -11.46
C TRP A 100 -14.17 -2.14 -11.10
N ILE A 101 -13.40 -2.75 -10.19
CA ILE A 101 -12.08 -2.24 -9.75
C ILE A 101 -11.15 -2.08 -10.95
N ARG A 102 -11.02 -3.11 -11.81
CA ARG A 102 -10.16 -3.07 -13.00
C ARG A 102 -10.50 -1.94 -13.97
N ARG A 103 -11.79 -1.61 -14.11
CA ARG A 103 -12.26 -0.55 -15.02
C ARG A 103 -12.19 0.84 -14.40
N ALA A 104 -12.51 0.97 -13.12
CA ALA A 104 -12.60 2.25 -12.44
C ALA A 104 -11.24 2.76 -11.95
N CYS A 105 -10.32 1.84 -11.65
CA CYS A 105 -9.05 2.10 -10.97
C CYS A 105 -7.90 1.38 -11.69
N PRO A 106 -7.56 1.75 -12.94
CA PRO A 106 -6.56 1.01 -13.71
C PRO A 106 -5.12 1.24 -13.22
N ASP A 107 -4.88 2.37 -12.53
CA ASP A 107 -3.55 2.91 -12.30
C ASP A 107 -3.27 3.21 -10.83
N PRO A 108 -2.00 3.18 -10.39
CA PRO A 108 -1.60 3.72 -9.10
C PRO A 108 -1.96 5.20 -8.94
N LEU A 109 -2.43 5.55 -7.75
CA LEU A 109 -2.84 6.90 -7.38
C LEU A 109 -1.86 7.44 -6.34
N ALA A 110 -1.13 8.50 -6.69
CA ALA A 110 -0.43 9.31 -5.71
C ALA A 110 -1.46 10.17 -4.98
N LEU A 111 -1.65 9.92 -3.69
CA LEU A 111 -2.66 10.62 -2.91
C LEU A 111 -2.22 12.07 -2.65
N PRO A 112 -3.18 13.00 -2.49
CA PRO A 112 -2.88 14.36 -2.07
C PRO A 112 -2.13 14.38 -0.74
N ASP A 113 -1.43 15.48 -0.48
CA ASP A 113 -0.77 15.65 0.81
C ASP A 113 -1.80 15.91 1.91
N ASP A 114 -2.22 14.84 2.58
CA ASP A 114 -3.21 14.88 3.64
C ASP A 114 -2.53 14.67 5.01
N PRO A 115 -2.49 15.71 5.88
CA PRO A 115 -1.82 15.63 7.18
C PRO A 115 -2.40 14.55 8.10
N LEU A 116 -3.71 14.32 8.04
CA LEU A 116 -4.38 13.32 8.87
C LEU A 116 -3.95 11.91 8.45
N LEU A 117 -4.02 11.59 7.16
CA LEU A 117 -3.56 10.31 6.64
C LEU A 117 -2.09 10.08 6.95
N ARG A 118 -1.24 11.10 6.78
CA ARG A 118 0.18 11.02 7.13
C ARG A 118 0.37 10.63 8.59
N GLU A 119 -0.27 11.34 9.52
CA GLU A 119 -0.17 11.06 10.96
C GLU A 119 -0.68 9.66 11.31
N MET A 120 -1.79 9.22 10.70
CA MET A 120 -2.32 7.86 10.89
C MET A 120 -1.29 6.80 10.48
N LEU A 121 -0.69 6.96 9.29
CA LEU A 121 0.29 6.01 8.76
C LEU A 121 1.61 6.05 9.54
N ASP A 122 2.08 7.22 9.95
CA ASP A 122 3.29 7.35 10.75
C ASP A 122 3.15 6.68 12.13
N ARG A 123 2.00 6.85 12.80
CA ARG A 123 1.71 6.15 14.06
C ARG A 123 1.66 4.65 13.88
N LEU A 124 0.93 4.17 12.87
CA LEU A 124 0.86 2.73 12.58
C LEU A 124 2.25 2.14 12.30
N ALA A 125 3.09 2.87 11.57
CA ALA A 125 4.46 2.48 11.24
C ALA A 125 5.43 2.56 12.42
N ALA A 126 5.17 3.41 13.42
CA ALA A 126 5.96 3.48 14.65
C ALA A 126 5.68 2.32 15.61
N GLU A 127 4.48 1.74 15.53
CA GLU A 127 4.04 0.60 16.35
C GLU A 127 4.45 -0.77 15.78
N VAL A 128 5.15 -0.75 14.63
CA VAL A 128 5.64 -1.95 13.94
C VAL A 128 7.16 -1.93 13.91
N THR A 129 7.79 -2.93 14.53
CA THR A 129 9.23 -3.15 14.41
C THR A 129 9.60 -3.35 12.93
N PRO A 130 10.46 -2.48 12.34
CA PRO A 130 10.88 -2.66 10.96
C PRO A 130 11.57 -4.01 10.79
N THR A 131 11.11 -4.78 9.80
CA THR A 131 11.79 -6.02 9.45
C THR A 131 12.86 -5.74 8.40
N TYR A 132 14.07 -6.23 8.65
CA TYR A 132 15.12 -6.24 7.63
C TYR A 132 15.06 -7.56 6.89
N PRO A 133 14.86 -7.53 5.56
CA PRO A 133 14.78 -8.76 4.78
C PRO A 133 16.12 -9.48 4.78
N ALA A 134 16.10 -10.75 5.19
CA ALA A 134 17.27 -11.61 5.20
C ALA A 134 17.67 -11.99 3.76
N THR A 135 18.97 -12.15 3.54
CA THR A 135 19.51 -12.72 2.30
C THR A 135 19.63 -14.22 2.46
N ARG A 136 18.94 -15.03 1.64
CA ARG A 136 19.24 -16.47 1.55
C ARG A 136 20.54 -16.71 0.76
N PRO A 137 21.21 -17.86 0.94
CA PRO A 137 22.22 -18.33 0.00
C PRO A 137 21.67 -18.26 -1.44
N GLY A 138 22.39 -17.57 -2.33
CA GLY A 138 21.90 -17.26 -3.69
C GLY A 138 21.26 -15.87 -3.87
N GLY A 139 21.30 -15.00 -2.86
CA GLY A 139 20.96 -13.57 -2.99
C GLY A 139 19.45 -13.27 -3.04
N ARG A 140 18.59 -14.29 -2.96
CA ARG A 140 17.13 -14.11 -3.04
C ARG A 140 16.58 -13.46 -1.78
N TRP A 141 15.75 -12.44 -2.00
CA TRP A 141 15.04 -11.70 -0.97
C TRP A 141 13.96 -12.57 -0.32
N VAL A 142 13.93 -12.63 1.01
CA VAL A 142 12.88 -13.33 1.77
C VAL A 142 12.10 -12.31 2.57
N LEU A 143 10.81 -12.22 2.25
CA LEU A 143 9.87 -11.48 3.07
C LEU A 143 9.61 -12.26 4.36
N PRO A 144 9.43 -11.58 5.50
CA PRO A 144 9.01 -12.25 6.72
C PRO A 144 7.70 -13.01 6.51
N ASP A 145 7.65 -14.28 6.92
CA ASP A 145 6.48 -15.15 6.77
C ASP A 145 5.29 -14.72 7.66
N ARG A 146 5.47 -13.74 8.53
CA ARG A 146 4.45 -13.26 9.49
C ARG A 146 4.14 -11.78 9.29
N PRO A 147 2.89 -11.35 9.56
CA PRO A 147 2.61 -9.93 9.76
C PRO A 147 3.49 -9.38 10.89
N ALA A 148 3.70 -8.07 10.88
CA ALA A 148 4.37 -7.38 11.97
C ALA A 148 3.91 -7.89 13.33
N GLN A 149 4.84 -8.21 14.22
CA GLN A 149 4.50 -8.36 15.64
C GLN A 149 4.10 -6.99 16.15
N VAL A 150 2.79 -6.77 16.32
CA VAL A 150 2.26 -5.57 16.98
C VAL A 150 2.57 -5.73 18.46
N SER A 151 3.33 -4.79 19.03
CA SER A 151 3.61 -4.73 20.46
C SER A 151 2.33 -4.36 21.21
N GLU A 152 1.56 -5.38 21.61
CA GLU A 152 0.30 -5.32 22.38
C GLU A 152 -0.88 -4.56 21.72
N GLY A 153 -2.12 -5.05 21.88
CA GLY A 153 -3.32 -4.33 21.41
C GLY A 153 -3.73 -4.52 19.93
N GLY A 154 -3.42 -5.67 19.33
CA GLY A 154 -3.62 -5.96 17.89
C GLY A 154 -4.99 -5.57 17.29
N SER A 155 -6.10 -5.68 18.03
CA SER A 155 -7.43 -5.28 17.54
C SER A 155 -7.55 -3.77 17.31
N ARG A 156 -6.98 -2.94 18.20
CA ARG A 156 -6.99 -1.47 18.05
C ARG A 156 -6.10 -1.02 16.90
N TRP A 157 -4.98 -1.70 16.70
CA TRP A 157 -4.09 -1.46 15.57
C TRP A 157 -4.76 -1.85 14.24
N LEU A 158 -5.47 -2.98 14.19
CA LEU A 158 -6.21 -3.41 13.02
C LEU A 158 -7.33 -2.42 12.64
N LEU A 159 -8.11 -1.95 13.60
CA LEU A 159 -9.16 -0.95 13.37
C LEU A 159 -8.59 0.36 12.81
N ARG A 160 -7.46 0.85 13.34
CA ARG A 160 -6.79 2.04 12.82
C ARG A 160 -6.22 1.83 11.43
N SER A 161 -5.71 0.64 11.14
CA SER A 161 -5.25 0.27 9.79
C SER A 161 -6.39 0.24 8.79
N GLN A 162 -7.57 -0.28 9.18
CA GLN A 162 -8.77 -0.22 8.35
C GLN A 162 -9.23 1.22 8.13
N ALA A 163 -9.24 2.06 9.17
CA ALA A 163 -9.57 3.48 9.03
C ALA A 163 -8.62 4.20 8.06
N ALA A 164 -7.32 3.93 8.13
CA ALA A 164 -6.33 4.50 7.21
C ALA A 164 -6.57 4.06 5.76
N ALA A 165 -6.88 2.78 5.54
CA ALA A 165 -7.21 2.26 4.21
C ALA A 165 -8.50 2.88 3.65
N ALA A 166 -9.55 3.02 4.47
CA ALA A 166 -10.79 3.67 4.08
C ALA A 166 -10.59 5.15 3.75
N TRP A 167 -9.80 5.87 4.56
CA TRP A 167 -9.47 7.27 4.31
C TRP A 167 -8.67 7.46 3.02
N ALA A 168 -7.68 6.59 2.77
CA ALA A 168 -6.90 6.59 1.54
C ALA A 168 -7.77 6.40 0.28
N LEU A 169 -8.77 5.51 0.35
CA LEU A 169 -9.74 5.35 -0.75
C LEU A 169 -10.61 6.58 -0.97
N ALA A 170 -10.97 7.30 0.09
CA ALA A 170 -11.79 8.51 -0.01
C ALA A 170 -11.02 9.72 -0.60
N LEU A 171 -9.69 9.69 -0.58
CA LEU A 171 -8.82 10.73 -1.14
C LEU A 171 -8.44 10.51 -2.63
N GLY A 172 -8.66 9.30 -3.15
CA GLY A 172 -8.42 8.95 -4.56
C GLY A 172 -9.61 9.27 -5.45
#